data_AF-A0A9E3YCC0-F1
#
_entry.id   AF-A0A9E3YCC0-F1
#
_cell.length_a   1.000
_cell.length_b   1.000
_cell.length_c   1.000
_cell.angle_alpha   90.00
_cell.angle_beta   90.00
_cell.angle_gamma   90.00
#
_symmetry.space_group_name_H-M   'P 1'
#
loop_
_entity.id
_entity.type
_entity.pdbx_description
1 polymer ?
#
loop_
_entity_poly.entity_id
_entity_poly.type
_entity_poly.pdbx_seq_one_letter_code
_entity_poly.pdbx_strand_id
1 'polypeptide(L)'
;MVETSRLTPDEVASQEFSHGFRGYDVQEVRSHLRKAASEMARLTDEVVRLSAELVMARQQSAAPVSLTPQQATELLGADAARIIQTAENAGRDIQRRAEENVEKMLREARSEAAEIRSNAQQDVADVLETAERRAKDLEGDAKVRHTAAVEGASKVRTDAYEYARNVVAEAKTARKEILQDLADRRQRARREITQLRAGIDQLRETYDELRSLLDSSVRVLDSSLDDARNAAISAAQSFDRNDAEDDAAAVQASVPEVDEP
;
A
#
# COMPACT_ATOMS: atom_id res chain seq x y z
N MET A 1 25.86 -41.61 85.28
CA MET A 1 26.46 -41.93 86.59
C MET A 1 25.56 -41.36 87.67
N VAL A 2 24.76 -42.24 88.28
CA VAL A 2 24.24 -42.04 89.63
C VAL A 2 24.93 -43.16 90.42
N GLU A 3 25.94 -42.82 91.20
CA GLU A 3 26.50 -43.77 92.17
C GLU A 3 25.44 -43.97 93.25
N THR A 4 24.54 -44.91 92.99
CA THR A 4 23.68 -45.48 94.03
C THR A 4 24.60 -46.36 94.86
N SER A 5 25.14 -45.82 95.96
CA SER A 5 25.81 -46.63 96.97
C SER A 5 24.85 -47.75 97.36
N ARG A 6 25.14 -48.97 96.88
CA ARG A 6 24.31 -50.15 97.14
C ARG A 6 24.58 -50.57 98.57
N LEU A 7 23.73 -50.11 99.48
CA LEU A 7 23.73 -50.56 100.86
C LEU A 7 23.55 -52.08 100.86
N THR A 8 24.46 -52.79 101.52
CA THR A 8 24.30 -54.23 101.72
C THR A 8 23.25 -54.49 102.80
N PRO A 9 22.57 -55.66 102.78
CA PRO A 9 21.65 -56.04 103.83
C PRO A 9 22.24 -55.87 105.24
N ASP A 10 23.51 -56.23 105.42
CA ASP A 10 24.22 -56.13 106.69
C ASP A 10 24.50 -54.68 107.11
N GLU A 11 24.85 -53.81 106.16
CA GLU A 11 25.01 -52.37 106.42
C GLU A 11 23.70 -51.74 106.92
N VAL A 12 22.56 -52.08 106.30
CA VAL A 12 21.23 -51.60 106.72
C VAL A 12 20.86 -52.12 108.12
N ALA A 13 21.21 -53.36 108.45
CA ALA A 13 20.93 -53.93 109.78
C ALA A 13 21.74 -53.25 110.89
N SER A 14 22.94 -52.76 110.58
CA SER A 14 23.89 -52.13 111.51
C SER A 14 23.88 -50.60 111.53
N GLN A 15 23.03 -49.96 110.71
CA GLN A 15 23.01 -48.51 110.55
C GLN A 15 22.70 -47.77 111.86
N GLU A 16 23.54 -46.80 112.23
CA GLU A 16 23.33 -45.92 113.37
C GLU A 16 22.79 -44.55 112.92
N PHE A 17 21.90 -43.97 113.74
CA PHE A 17 21.31 -42.65 113.52
C PHE A 17 21.52 -41.76 114.76
N SER A 18 21.68 -40.45 114.54
CA SER A 18 21.81 -39.44 115.61
C SER A 18 20.50 -39.24 116.38
N HIS A 19 20.56 -39.07 117.71
CA HIS A 19 19.39 -38.85 118.57
C HIS A 19 18.97 -37.37 118.67
N GLY A 20 17.66 -37.09 118.64
CA GLY A 20 17.08 -35.75 118.82
C GLY A 20 15.99 -35.72 119.90
N PHE A 21 15.63 -34.54 120.41
CA PHE A 21 14.73 -34.35 121.57
C PHE A 21 13.29 -34.87 121.36
N ARG A 22 12.88 -35.17 120.12
CA ARG A 22 11.61 -35.83 119.78
C ARG A 22 11.86 -36.70 118.54
N GLY A 23 11.54 -38.00 118.58
CA GLY A 23 11.86 -38.94 117.49
C GLY A 23 11.19 -40.31 117.65
N TYR A 24 11.42 -41.19 116.66
CA TYR A 24 10.92 -42.56 116.66
C TYR A 24 11.63 -43.42 117.72
N ASP A 25 10.95 -44.47 118.21
CA ASP A 25 11.51 -45.41 119.17
C ASP A 25 12.70 -46.18 118.54
N VAL A 26 13.86 -46.12 119.20
CA VAL A 26 15.10 -46.75 118.74
C VAL A 26 14.96 -48.27 118.59
N GLN A 27 14.22 -48.94 119.47
CA GLN A 27 14.02 -50.38 119.40
C GLN A 27 13.10 -50.76 118.23
N GLU A 28 12.07 -49.96 118.00
CA GLU A 28 11.15 -50.15 116.87
C GLU A 28 11.89 -49.93 115.54
N VAL A 29 12.69 -48.87 115.43
CA VAL A 29 13.52 -48.58 114.24
C VAL A 29 14.53 -49.69 114.00
N ARG A 30 15.25 -50.17 115.03
CA ARG A 30 16.19 -51.30 114.88
C ARG A 30 15.50 -52.59 114.45
N SER A 31 14.31 -52.88 115.00
CA SER A 31 13.50 -54.03 114.57
C SER A 31 13.08 -53.90 113.11
N HIS A 32 12.66 -52.70 112.69
CA HIS A 32 12.28 -52.44 111.31
C HIS A 32 13.46 -52.52 110.35
N LEU A 33 14.64 -51.99 110.71
CA LEU A 33 15.87 -52.10 109.92
C LEU A 33 16.31 -53.55 109.73
N ARG A 34 16.22 -54.40 110.76
CA ARG A 34 16.53 -55.84 110.62
C ARG A 34 15.55 -56.54 109.68
N LYS A 35 14.27 -56.19 109.71
CA LYS A 35 13.28 -56.70 108.75
C LYS A 35 13.60 -56.24 107.34
N ALA A 36 13.89 -54.95 107.15
CA ALA A 36 14.29 -54.39 105.86
C ALA A 36 15.57 -55.06 105.32
N ALA A 37 16.58 -55.26 106.16
CA ALA A 37 17.79 -56.01 105.83
C ALA A 37 17.47 -57.45 105.41
N SER A 38 16.62 -58.17 106.15
CA SER A 38 16.24 -59.54 105.78
C SER A 38 15.51 -59.64 104.44
N GLU A 39 14.63 -58.66 104.13
CA GLU A 39 13.96 -58.58 102.83
C GLU A 39 14.93 -58.21 101.72
N MET A 40 15.89 -57.31 101.98
CA MET A 40 16.96 -56.98 101.03
C MET A 40 17.86 -58.19 100.74
N ALA A 41 18.19 -58.98 101.76
CA ALA A 41 18.93 -60.23 101.58
C ALA A 41 18.13 -61.21 100.71
N ARG A 42 16.84 -61.43 101.03
CA ARG A 42 15.97 -62.29 100.22
C ARG A 42 15.87 -61.83 98.76
N LEU A 43 15.72 -60.53 98.52
CA LEU A 43 15.66 -59.98 97.17
C LEU A 43 17.00 -60.09 96.44
N THR A 44 18.12 -59.96 97.14
CA THR A 44 19.45 -60.13 96.56
C THR A 44 19.66 -61.58 96.13
N ASP A 45 19.32 -62.54 96.99
CA ASP A 45 19.37 -63.97 96.66
C ASP A 45 18.45 -64.31 95.49
N GLU A 46 17.26 -63.72 95.45
CA GLU A 46 16.31 -63.86 94.34
C GLU A 46 16.89 -63.34 93.02
N VAL A 47 17.52 -62.16 93.04
CA VAL A 47 18.17 -61.58 91.85
C VAL A 47 19.32 -62.46 91.38
N VAL A 48 20.13 -62.99 92.30
CA VAL A 48 21.19 -63.94 91.96
C VAL A 48 20.59 -65.19 91.32
N ARG A 49 19.54 -65.77 91.91
CA ARG A 49 18.86 -66.95 91.36
C ARG A 49 18.28 -66.68 89.97
N LEU A 50 17.52 -65.60 89.80
CA LEU A 50 16.92 -65.21 88.52
C LEU A 50 17.99 -64.91 87.46
N SER A 51 19.11 -64.30 87.85
CA SER A 51 20.21 -64.05 86.93
C SER A 51 20.86 -65.35 86.45
N ALA A 52 21.01 -66.34 87.35
CA ALA A 52 21.48 -67.67 87.00
C ALA A 52 20.47 -68.40 86.09
N GLU A 53 19.18 -68.32 86.39
CA GLU A 53 18.11 -68.87 85.53
C GLU A 53 18.12 -68.23 84.13
N LEU A 54 18.31 -66.92 84.03
CA LEU A 54 18.37 -66.21 82.76
C LEU A 54 19.60 -66.59 81.93
N VAL A 55 20.75 -66.78 82.56
CA VAL A 55 21.95 -67.31 81.90
C VAL A 55 21.70 -68.72 81.38
N MET A 56 21.08 -69.59 82.19
CA MET A 56 20.73 -70.95 81.78
C MET A 56 19.70 -70.96 80.64
N ALA A 57 18.66 -70.13 80.69
CA ALA A 57 17.65 -70.01 79.63
C ALA A 57 18.25 -69.48 78.32
N ARG A 58 19.19 -68.52 78.40
CA ARG A 58 19.95 -68.03 77.23
C ARG A 58 20.88 -69.09 76.66
N GLN A 59 21.53 -69.90 77.50
CA GLN A 59 22.35 -71.02 77.02
C GLN A 59 21.49 -72.10 76.36
N GLN A 60 20.27 -72.34 76.87
CA GLN A 60 19.31 -73.26 76.26
C GLN A 60 18.76 -72.75 74.92
N SER A 61 18.57 -71.43 74.75
CA SER A 61 18.14 -70.85 73.47
C SER A 61 19.28 -70.61 72.47
N ALA A 62 20.51 -70.46 72.97
CA ALA A 62 21.73 -70.37 72.16
C ALA A 62 22.33 -71.74 71.82
N ALA A 63 21.85 -72.82 72.45
CA ALA A 63 22.11 -74.17 71.99
C ALA A 63 21.63 -74.24 70.53
N PRO A 64 22.44 -74.78 69.59
CA PRO A 64 22.02 -74.90 68.22
C PRO A 64 20.73 -75.71 68.21
N VAL A 65 19.62 -75.06 67.85
CA VAL A 65 18.38 -75.76 67.52
C VAL A 65 18.77 -76.70 66.40
N SER A 66 18.90 -77.99 66.74
CA SER A 66 19.24 -79.02 65.77
C SER A 66 17.96 -79.31 64.99
N LEU A 67 17.69 -78.41 64.04
CA LEU A 67 16.67 -78.65 63.05
C LEU A 67 17.06 -79.93 62.32
N THR A 68 16.13 -80.89 62.28
CA THR A 68 16.30 -82.02 61.37
C THR A 68 16.36 -81.48 59.93
N PRO A 69 17.09 -82.13 59.02
CA PRO A 69 17.12 -81.74 57.60
C PRO A 69 15.71 -81.57 57.00
N GLN A 70 14.73 -82.34 57.48
CA GLN A 70 13.31 -82.21 57.11
C GLN A 70 12.67 -80.90 57.56
N GLN A 71 12.80 -80.52 58.85
CA GLN A 71 12.25 -79.25 59.37
C GLN A 71 12.90 -78.03 58.72
N ALA A 72 14.21 -78.09 58.43
CA ALA A 72 14.90 -77.03 57.71
C ALA A 72 14.35 -76.87 56.27
N THR A 73 14.06 -77.98 55.59
CA THR A 73 13.50 -77.98 54.23
C THR A 73 12.05 -77.45 54.20
N GLU A 74 11.23 -77.80 55.19
CA GLU A 74 9.86 -77.31 55.31
C GLU A 74 9.79 -75.79 55.56
N LEU A 75 10.61 -75.27 56.48
CA LEU A 75 10.70 -73.83 56.74
C LEU A 75 11.20 -73.06 55.52
N LEU A 76 12.24 -73.58 54.85
CA LEU A 76 12.76 -72.97 53.62
C LEU A 76 11.73 -72.98 52.49
N GLY A 77 10.95 -74.07 52.37
CA GLY A 77 9.86 -74.19 51.40
C GLY A 77 8.72 -73.20 51.69
N ALA A 78 8.35 -73.02 52.96
CA ALA A 78 7.35 -72.05 53.38
C ALA A 78 7.78 -70.61 53.11
N ASP A 79 9.04 -70.27 53.40
CA ASP A 79 9.59 -68.94 53.12
C ASP A 79 9.76 -68.70 51.62
N ALA A 80 10.19 -69.69 50.84
CA ALA A 80 10.26 -69.59 49.38
C ALA A 80 8.87 -69.37 48.76
N ALA A 81 7.86 -70.12 49.20
CA ALA A 81 6.47 -69.93 48.77
C ALA A 81 5.94 -68.54 49.14
N ARG A 82 6.28 -68.03 50.33
CA ARG A 82 5.93 -66.67 50.75
C ARG A 82 6.59 -65.64 49.84
N ILE A 83 7.89 -65.76 49.53
CA ILE A 83 8.59 -64.84 48.62
C ILE A 83 7.95 -64.85 47.23
N ILE A 84 7.65 -66.03 46.66
CA ILE A 84 6.96 -66.14 45.35
C ILE A 84 5.62 -65.44 45.39
N GLN A 85 4.80 -65.69 46.43
CA GLN A 85 3.50 -65.03 46.57
C GLN A 85 3.63 -63.51 46.66
N THR A 86 4.65 -63.02 47.36
CA THR A 86 4.90 -61.57 47.49
C THR A 86 5.36 -60.98 46.16
N ALA A 87 6.21 -61.69 45.41
CA ALA A 87 6.67 -61.28 44.08
C ALA A 87 5.53 -61.28 43.06
N GLU A 88 4.65 -62.29 43.07
CA GLU A 88 3.46 -62.34 42.22
C GLU A 88 2.51 -61.17 42.51
N ASN A 89 2.26 -60.89 43.78
CA ASN A 89 1.41 -59.77 44.18
C ASN A 89 2.01 -58.43 43.74
N ALA A 90 3.32 -58.24 43.93
CA ALA A 90 4.03 -57.07 43.45
C ALA A 90 3.97 -56.94 41.91
N GLY A 91 4.10 -58.06 41.18
CA GLY A 91 3.96 -58.10 39.72
C GLY A 91 2.57 -57.68 39.26
N ARG A 92 1.51 -58.20 39.89
CA ARG A 92 0.11 -57.80 39.61
C ARG A 92 -0.13 -56.32 39.89
N ASP A 93 0.43 -55.79 40.98
CA ASP A 93 0.32 -54.36 41.30
C ASP A 93 1.06 -53.48 40.30
N ILE A 94 2.25 -53.90 39.84
CA ILE A 94 2.99 -53.19 38.79
C ILE A 94 2.18 -53.18 37.49
N GLN A 95 1.63 -54.33 37.09
CA GLN A 95 0.80 -54.44 35.88
C GLN A 95 -0.42 -53.52 35.96
N ARG A 96 -1.18 -53.58 37.06
CA ARG A 96 -2.35 -52.72 37.26
C ARG A 96 -2.00 -51.24 37.19
N ARG A 97 -0.92 -50.81 37.84
CA ARG A 97 -0.45 -49.41 37.79
C ARG A 97 0.00 -49.01 36.38
N ALA A 98 0.64 -49.91 35.64
CA ALA A 98 1.02 -49.66 34.26
C ALA A 98 -0.20 -49.49 33.36
N GLU A 99 -1.22 -50.34 33.50
CA GLU A 99 -2.50 -50.24 32.78
C GLU A 99 -3.23 -48.93 33.10
N GLU A 100 -3.37 -48.58 34.38
CA GLU A 100 -3.95 -47.30 34.83
C GLU A 100 -3.21 -46.08 34.24
N ASN A 101 -1.88 -46.12 34.21
CA ASN A 101 -1.05 -45.06 33.63
C ASN A 101 -1.19 -44.97 32.11
N VAL A 102 -1.24 -46.10 31.40
CA VAL A 102 -1.45 -46.14 29.95
C VAL A 102 -2.82 -45.58 29.60
N GLU A 103 -3.87 -45.98 30.33
CA GLU A 103 -5.21 -45.42 30.11
C GLU A 103 -5.26 -43.92 30.36
N LYS A 104 -4.60 -43.45 31.43
CA LYS A 104 -4.51 -42.02 31.72
C LYS A 104 -3.82 -41.27 30.58
N MET A 105 -2.66 -41.76 30.13
CA MET A 105 -1.91 -41.17 29.02
C MET A 105 -2.73 -41.17 27.72
N LEU A 106 -3.46 -42.24 27.43
CA LEU A 106 -4.34 -42.31 26.26
C LEU A 106 -5.50 -41.32 26.33
N ARG A 107 -6.08 -41.10 27.52
CA ARG A 107 -7.12 -40.08 27.73
C ARG A 107 -6.56 -38.67 27.52
N GLU A 108 -5.40 -38.37 28.11
CA GLU A 108 -4.72 -37.09 27.97
C GLU A 108 -4.37 -36.81 26.50
N ALA A 109 -3.70 -37.75 25.82
CA ALA A 109 -3.35 -37.62 24.41
C ALA A 109 -4.57 -37.44 23.49
N ARG A 110 -5.70 -38.12 23.79
CA ARG A 110 -6.94 -37.94 23.03
C ARG A 110 -7.57 -36.56 23.27
N SER A 111 -7.51 -36.05 24.50
CA SER A 111 -8.00 -34.72 24.85
C SER A 111 -7.18 -33.64 24.15
N GLU A 112 -5.85 -33.71 24.26
CA GLU A 112 -4.93 -32.79 23.59
C GLU A 112 -5.12 -32.82 22.07
N ALA A 113 -5.24 -34.01 21.46
CA ALA A 113 -5.49 -34.13 20.03
C ALA A 113 -6.85 -33.53 19.62
N ALA A 114 -7.87 -33.60 20.49
CA ALA A 114 -9.16 -32.97 20.24
C ALA A 114 -9.07 -31.44 20.32
N GLU A 115 -8.37 -30.91 21.31
CA GLU A 115 -8.10 -29.48 21.46
C GLU A 115 -7.31 -28.92 20.27
N ILE A 116 -6.22 -29.59 19.87
CA ILE A 116 -5.42 -29.20 18.71
C ILE A 116 -6.29 -29.16 17.44
N ARG A 117 -7.15 -30.17 17.23
CA ARG A 117 -8.06 -30.19 16.07
C ARG A 117 -9.09 -29.06 16.14
N SER A 118 -9.66 -28.80 17.30
CA SER A 118 -10.63 -27.71 17.49
C SER A 118 -10.00 -26.35 17.21
N ASN A 119 -8.81 -26.10 17.75
CA ASN A 119 -8.08 -24.85 17.53
C ASN A 119 -7.71 -24.68 16.06
N ALA A 120 -7.18 -25.72 15.42
CA ALA A 120 -6.86 -25.68 13.99
C ALA A 120 -8.10 -25.42 13.11
N GLN A 121 -9.27 -25.96 13.48
CA GLN A 121 -10.52 -25.69 12.78
C GLN A 121 -10.97 -24.23 12.94
N GLN A 122 -10.82 -23.66 14.13
CA GLN A 122 -11.10 -22.25 14.40
C GLN A 122 -10.15 -21.33 13.61
N ASP A 123 -8.85 -21.60 13.66
CA ASP A 123 -7.85 -20.84 12.91
C ASP A 123 -8.14 -20.84 11.40
N VAL A 124 -8.51 -22.01 10.85
CA VAL A 124 -8.90 -22.12 9.44
C VAL A 124 -10.17 -21.31 9.15
N ALA A 125 -11.18 -21.37 10.01
CA ALA A 125 -12.40 -20.59 9.85
C ALA A 125 -12.13 -19.07 9.85
N ASP A 126 -11.30 -18.60 10.79
CA ASP A 126 -10.92 -17.19 10.90
C ASP A 126 -10.13 -16.69 9.69
N VAL A 127 -9.21 -17.52 9.18
CA VAL A 127 -8.45 -17.24 7.97
C VAL A 127 -9.37 -17.16 6.75
N LEU A 128 -10.31 -18.09 6.62
CA LEU A 128 -11.29 -18.09 5.52
C LEU A 128 -12.19 -16.86 5.58
N GLU A 129 -12.75 -16.52 6.74
CA GLU A 129 -13.61 -15.34 6.90
C GLU A 129 -12.83 -14.05 6.55
N THR A 130 -11.59 -13.94 7.03
CA THR A 130 -10.75 -12.78 6.73
C THR A 130 -10.39 -12.70 5.25
N ALA A 131 -10.11 -13.83 4.60
CA ALA A 131 -9.84 -13.89 3.17
C ALA A 131 -11.07 -13.50 2.34
N GLU A 132 -12.26 -13.99 2.70
CA GLU A 132 -13.52 -13.65 2.04
C GLU A 132 -13.85 -12.15 2.17
N ARG A 133 -13.66 -11.58 3.37
CA ARG A 133 -13.87 -10.15 3.60
C ARG A 133 -12.96 -9.31 2.71
N ARG A 134 -11.66 -9.62 2.69
CA ARG A 134 -10.68 -8.95 1.83
C ARG A 134 -11.00 -9.10 0.35
N ALA A 135 -11.45 -10.28 -0.09
CA ALA A 135 -11.84 -10.51 -1.47
C ALA A 135 -13.03 -9.62 -1.88
N LYS A 136 -14.06 -9.52 -1.02
CA LYS A 136 -15.21 -8.63 -1.24
C LYS A 136 -14.81 -7.15 -1.28
N ASP A 137 -13.94 -6.73 -0.38
CA ASP A 137 -13.45 -5.34 -0.35
C ASP A 137 -12.68 -5.01 -1.65
N LEU A 138 -11.77 -5.90 -2.08
CA LEU A 138 -11.04 -5.74 -3.34
C LEU A 138 -11.97 -5.71 -4.56
N GLU A 139 -13.01 -6.55 -4.57
CA GLU A 139 -14.01 -6.55 -5.64
C GLU A 139 -14.82 -5.24 -5.65
N GLY A 140 -15.21 -4.74 -4.48
CA GLY A 140 -15.90 -3.46 -4.32
C GLY A 140 -15.04 -2.29 -4.83
N ASP A 141 -13.79 -2.21 -4.40
CA ASP A 141 -12.81 -1.22 -4.84
C ASP A 141 -12.58 -1.26 -6.35
N ALA A 142 -12.44 -2.47 -6.92
CA ALA A 142 -12.25 -2.66 -8.35
C ALA A 142 -13.46 -2.16 -9.14
N LYS A 143 -14.69 -2.44 -8.67
CA LYS A 143 -15.93 -1.93 -9.28
C LYS A 143 -15.98 -0.40 -9.25
N VAL A 144 -15.69 0.22 -8.11
CA VAL A 144 -15.69 1.70 -7.97
C VAL A 144 -14.66 2.34 -8.89
N ARG A 145 -13.44 1.79 -8.98
CA ARG A 145 -12.41 2.30 -9.89
C ARG A 145 -12.80 2.11 -11.35
N HIS A 146 -13.40 0.98 -11.69
CA HIS A 146 -13.89 0.72 -13.05
C HIS A 146 -14.98 1.71 -13.45
N THR A 147 -16.00 1.93 -12.61
CA THR A 147 -17.07 2.90 -12.91
C THR A 147 -16.52 4.32 -13.06
N ALA A 148 -15.64 4.75 -12.14
CA ALA A 148 -14.99 6.05 -12.23
C ALA A 148 -14.14 6.20 -13.50
N ALA A 149 -13.42 5.15 -13.91
CA ALA A 149 -12.63 5.16 -15.14
C ALA A 149 -13.51 5.26 -16.40
N VAL A 150 -14.62 4.52 -16.44
CA VAL A 150 -15.58 4.58 -17.55
C VAL A 150 -16.24 5.96 -17.65
N GLU A 151 -16.68 6.53 -16.52
CA GLU A 151 -17.25 7.87 -16.48
C GLU A 151 -16.24 8.93 -16.90
N GLY A 152 -15.01 8.85 -16.39
CA GLY A 152 -13.91 9.73 -16.77
C GLY A 152 -13.60 9.67 -18.26
N ALA A 153 -13.49 8.46 -18.82
CA ALA A 153 -13.27 8.27 -20.25
C ALA A 153 -14.42 8.82 -21.10
N SER A 154 -15.67 8.64 -20.64
CA SER A 154 -16.83 9.19 -21.34
C SER A 154 -16.82 10.72 -21.36
N LYS A 155 -16.46 11.37 -20.23
CA LYS A 155 -16.32 12.84 -20.14
C LYS A 155 -15.24 13.37 -21.06
N VAL A 156 -14.04 12.78 -21.02
CA VAL A 156 -12.94 13.16 -21.93
C VAL A 156 -13.37 13.06 -23.39
N ARG A 157 -14.12 12.01 -23.75
CA ARG A 157 -14.64 11.83 -25.10
C ARG A 157 -15.67 12.90 -25.48
N THR A 158 -16.61 13.24 -24.59
CA THR A 158 -17.59 14.30 -24.87
C THR A 158 -16.92 15.66 -25.05
N ASP A 159 -15.98 15.99 -24.16
CA ASP A 159 -15.25 17.25 -24.20
C ASP A 159 -14.41 17.36 -25.49
N ALA A 160 -13.78 16.25 -25.91
CA ALA A 160 -13.06 16.20 -27.18
C ALA A 160 -13.97 16.41 -28.39
N TYR A 161 -15.18 15.84 -28.39
CA TYR A 161 -16.15 16.07 -29.47
C TYR A 161 -16.66 17.51 -29.51
N GLU A 162 -16.95 18.11 -28.37
CA GLU A 162 -17.37 19.51 -28.29
C GLU A 162 -16.26 20.44 -28.76
N TYR A 163 -15.02 20.21 -28.30
CA TYR A 163 -13.85 20.95 -28.75
C TYR A 163 -13.67 20.84 -30.27
N ALA A 164 -13.68 19.62 -30.82
CA ALA A 164 -13.55 19.40 -32.26
C ALA A 164 -14.67 20.10 -33.06
N ARG A 165 -15.90 20.07 -32.55
CA ARG A 165 -17.04 20.76 -33.16
C ARG A 165 -16.84 22.27 -33.19
N ASN A 166 -16.35 22.86 -32.10
CA ASN A 166 -16.09 24.30 -32.00
C ASN A 166 -14.97 24.72 -32.96
N VAL A 167 -13.86 23.99 -33.00
CA VAL A 167 -12.75 24.25 -33.94
C VAL A 167 -13.23 24.20 -35.40
N VAL A 168 -14.06 23.22 -35.76
CA VAL A 168 -14.65 23.14 -37.11
C VAL A 168 -15.59 24.30 -37.39
N ALA A 169 -16.37 24.75 -36.41
CA ALA A 169 -17.25 25.91 -36.56
C ALA A 169 -16.44 27.20 -36.77
N GLU A 170 -15.40 27.42 -35.98
CA GLU A 170 -14.47 28.56 -36.11
C GLU A 170 -13.78 28.55 -37.48
N ALA A 171 -13.26 27.40 -37.92
CA ALA A 171 -12.62 27.27 -39.22
C ALA A 171 -13.59 27.58 -40.38
N LYS A 172 -14.87 27.20 -40.26
CA LYS A 172 -15.90 27.54 -41.25
C LYS A 172 -16.19 29.05 -41.29
N THR A 173 -16.26 29.70 -40.13
CA THR A 173 -16.45 31.15 -40.03
C THR A 173 -15.26 31.90 -40.63
N ALA A 174 -14.04 31.56 -40.23
CA ALA A 174 -12.82 32.15 -40.79
C ALA A 174 -12.74 31.96 -42.31
N ARG A 175 -13.07 30.77 -42.83
CA ARG A 175 -13.15 30.52 -44.27
C ARG A 175 -14.17 31.42 -44.95
N LYS A 176 -15.36 31.59 -44.38
CA LYS A 176 -16.42 32.45 -44.93
C LYS A 176 -15.95 33.90 -45.03
N GLU A 177 -15.32 34.41 -43.98
CA GLU A 177 -14.78 35.77 -43.94
C GLU A 177 -13.70 35.98 -45.00
N ILE A 178 -12.75 35.05 -45.12
CA ILE A 178 -11.69 35.11 -46.14
C ILE A 178 -12.29 35.10 -47.55
N LEU A 179 -13.27 34.22 -47.81
CA LEU A 179 -13.93 34.15 -49.12
C LEU A 179 -14.71 35.44 -49.44
N GLN A 180 -15.32 36.06 -48.44
CA GLN A 180 -16.02 37.33 -48.60
C GLN A 180 -15.04 38.47 -48.90
N ASP A 181 -13.96 38.61 -48.13
CA ASP A 181 -12.93 39.62 -48.39
C ASP A 181 -12.29 39.42 -49.78
N LEU A 182 -12.03 38.18 -50.19
CA LEU A 182 -11.52 37.87 -51.53
C LEU A 182 -12.53 38.27 -52.62
N ALA A 183 -13.83 38.02 -52.41
CA ALA A 183 -14.87 38.42 -53.34
C ALA A 183 -14.95 39.96 -53.48
N ASP A 184 -14.86 40.67 -52.36
CA ASP A 184 -14.88 42.14 -52.32
C ASP A 184 -13.65 42.74 -52.99
N ARG A 185 -12.45 42.21 -52.72
CA ARG A 185 -11.20 42.59 -53.40
C ARG A 185 -11.30 42.37 -54.90
N ARG A 186 -11.81 41.21 -55.33
CA ARG A 186 -12.02 40.92 -56.76
C ARG A 186 -13.01 41.90 -57.39
N GLN A 187 -14.07 42.28 -56.69
CA GLN A 187 -15.03 43.27 -57.20
C GLN A 187 -14.41 44.67 -57.32
N ARG A 188 -13.62 45.11 -56.33
CA ARG A 188 -12.87 46.38 -56.39
C ARG A 188 -11.90 46.40 -57.57
N ALA A 189 -11.06 45.38 -57.70
CA ALA A 189 -10.13 45.25 -58.83
C ALA A 189 -10.85 45.25 -60.19
N ARG A 190 -12.01 44.59 -60.30
CA ARG A 190 -12.82 44.64 -61.53
C ARG A 190 -13.34 46.04 -61.84
N ARG A 191 -13.79 46.79 -60.83
CA ARG A 191 -14.25 48.19 -61.03
C ARG A 191 -13.09 49.08 -61.48
N GLU A 192 -11.92 48.94 -60.84
CA GLU A 192 -10.70 49.66 -61.24
C GLU A 192 -10.30 49.33 -62.68
N ILE A 193 -10.31 48.05 -63.08
CA ILE A 193 -10.04 47.66 -64.47
C ILE A 193 -11.03 48.30 -65.44
N THR A 194 -12.33 48.31 -65.11
CA THR A 194 -13.36 48.94 -65.96
C THR A 194 -13.15 50.45 -66.05
N GLN A 195 -12.83 51.13 -64.95
CA GLN A 195 -12.52 52.56 -64.94
C GLN A 195 -11.27 52.88 -65.76
N LEU A 196 -10.21 52.08 -65.62
CA LEU A 196 -8.98 52.24 -66.42
C LEU A 196 -9.26 52.05 -67.91
N ARG A 197 -10.08 51.07 -68.29
CA ARG A 197 -10.48 50.86 -69.69
C ARG A 197 -11.26 52.05 -70.23
N ALA A 198 -12.27 52.52 -69.51
CA ALA A 198 -13.04 53.71 -69.89
C ALA A 198 -12.14 54.96 -70.01
N GLY A 199 -11.20 55.14 -69.08
CA GLY A 199 -10.22 56.24 -69.13
C GLY A 199 -9.27 56.13 -70.34
N ILE A 200 -8.82 54.91 -70.70
CA ILE A 200 -8.03 54.68 -71.91
C ILE A 200 -8.86 54.99 -73.17
N ASP A 201 -10.13 54.59 -73.21
CA ASP A 201 -11.00 54.87 -74.35
C ASP A 201 -11.26 56.38 -74.50
N GLN A 202 -11.47 57.11 -73.40
CA GLN A 202 -11.58 58.57 -73.39
C GLN A 202 -10.27 59.27 -73.81
N LEU A 203 -9.11 58.75 -73.38
CA LEU A 203 -7.81 59.27 -73.83
C LEU A 203 -7.59 59.04 -75.33
N ARG A 204 -8.07 57.93 -75.88
CA ARG A 204 -8.03 57.68 -77.33
C ARG A 204 -8.93 58.65 -78.09
N GLU A 205 -10.15 58.86 -77.61
CA GLU A 205 -11.09 59.81 -78.21
C GLU A 205 -10.54 61.23 -78.22
N THR A 206 -10.02 61.71 -77.08
CA THR A 206 -9.39 63.05 -76.99
C THR A 206 -8.11 63.15 -77.84
N TYR A 207 -7.33 62.08 -77.96
CA TYR A 207 -6.19 62.04 -78.87
C TYR A 207 -6.62 62.12 -80.34
N ASP A 208 -7.66 61.40 -80.75
CA ASP A 208 -8.20 61.44 -82.12
C ASP A 208 -8.79 62.83 -82.45
N GLU A 209 -9.46 63.48 -81.50
CA GLU A 209 -9.91 64.86 -81.62
C GLU A 209 -8.75 65.85 -81.78
N LEU A 210 -7.72 65.77 -80.93
CA LEU A 210 -6.52 66.60 -81.01
C LEU A 210 -5.80 66.40 -82.34
N ARG A 211 -5.73 65.16 -82.82
CA ARG A 211 -5.16 64.83 -84.13
C ARG A 211 -5.98 65.47 -85.26
N SER A 212 -7.31 65.35 -85.23
CA SER A 212 -8.19 65.98 -86.23
C SER A 212 -8.10 67.51 -86.19
N LEU A 213 -8.01 68.11 -85.00
CA LEU A 213 -7.82 69.55 -84.83
C LEU A 213 -6.46 69.99 -85.38
N LEU A 214 -5.40 69.25 -85.10
CA LEU A 214 -4.07 69.51 -85.64
C LEU A 214 -4.05 69.38 -87.18
N ASP A 215 -4.62 68.31 -87.74
CA ASP A 215 -4.76 68.13 -89.19
C ASP A 215 -5.56 69.28 -89.82
N SER A 216 -6.63 69.74 -89.18
CA SER A 216 -7.40 70.91 -89.64
C SER A 216 -6.59 72.21 -89.57
N SER A 217 -5.78 72.40 -88.52
CA SER A 217 -4.93 73.57 -88.34
C SER A 217 -3.81 73.60 -89.37
N VAL A 218 -3.20 72.44 -89.68
CA VAL A 218 -2.21 72.29 -90.77
C VAL A 218 -2.85 72.64 -92.12
N ARG A 219 -4.07 72.15 -92.41
CA ARG A 219 -4.78 72.51 -93.65
C ARG A 219 -5.07 74.01 -93.74
N VAL A 220 -5.47 74.65 -92.64
CA VAL A 220 -5.69 76.11 -92.60
C VAL A 220 -4.38 76.84 -92.87
N LEU A 221 -3.28 76.42 -92.23
CA LEU A 221 -1.96 76.99 -92.47
C LEU A 221 -1.52 76.83 -93.92
N ASP A 222 -1.65 75.65 -94.51
CA ASP A 222 -1.34 75.40 -95.93
C ASP A 222 -2.19 76.30 -96.84
N SER A 223 -3.51 76.38 -96.61
CA SER A 223 -4.39 77.25 -97.39
C SER A 223 -4.02 78.73 -97.26
N SER A 224 -3.62 79.19 -96.06
CA SER A 224 -3.17 80.57 -95.85
C SER A 224 -1.83 80.86 -96.53
N LEU A 225 -0.95 79.85 -96.65
CA LEU A 225 0.31 79.93 -97.37
C LEU A 225 0.07 80.02 -98.87
N ASP A 226 -0.87 79.24 -99.39
CA ASP A 226 -1.29 79.30 -100.79
C ASP A 226 -2.01 80.61 -101.11
N ASP A 227 -2.88 81.11 -100.22
CA ASP A 227 -3.51 82.43 -100.35
C ASP A 227 -2.46 83.55 -100.33
N ALA A 228 -1.49 83.49 -99.42
CA ALA A 228 -0.38 84.45 -99.37
C ALA A 228 0.50 84.37 -100.63
N ARG A 229 0.77 83.17 -101.17
CA ARG A 229 1.46 82.99 -102.45
C ARG A 229 0.67 83.56 -103.61
N ASN A 230 -0.63 83.27 -103.70
CA ASN A 230 -1.51 83.79 -104.74
C ASN A 230 -1.63 85.31 -104.66
N ALA A 231 -1.71 85.89 -103.45
CA ALA A 231 -1.68 87.33 -103.23
C ALA A 231 -0.33 87.94 -103.65
N ALA A 232 0.79 87.28 -103.34
CA ALA A 232 2.12 87.72 -103.78
C ALA A 232 2.30 87.62 -105.32
N ILE A 233 1.79 86.57 -105.96
CA ILE A 233 1.78 86.43 -107.42
C ILE A 233 0.89 87.50 -108.05
N SER A 234 -0.30 87.75 -107.50
CA SER A 234 -1.22 88.80 -107.98
C SER A 234 -0.60 90.19 -107.82
N ALA A 235 0.11 90.43 -106.72
CA ALA A 235 0.89 91.66 -106.52
C ALA A 235 2.03 91.77 -107.54
N ALA A 236 2.82 90.72 -107.76
CA ALA A 236 3.88 90.70 -108.77
C ALA A 236 3.34 90.94 -110.19
N GLN A 237 2.18 90.36 -110.54
CA GLN A 237 1.51 90.59 -111.82
C GLN A 237 0.94 92.01 -111.94
N SER A 238 0.52 92.64 -110.83
CA SER A 238 0.13 94.06 -110.84
C SER A 238 1.32 95.01 -111.01
N PHE A 239 2.53 94.60 -110.59
CA PHE A 239 3.77 95.33 -110.88
C PHE A 239 4.19 95.17 -112.35
N ASP A 240 4.22 93.94 -112.89
CA ASP A 240 4.57 93.70 -114.32
C ASP A 240 3.57 94.34 -115.31
N ARG A 241 2.30 94.51 -114.90
CA ARG A 241 1.28 95.19 -115.73
C ARG A 241 1.38 96.71 -115.69
N ASN A 242 1.89 97.29 -114.58
CA ASN A 242 2.11 98.73 -114.48
C ASN A 242 3.34 99.19 -115.29
N ASP A 243 4.37 98.35 -115.47
CA ASP A 243 5.51 98.68 -116.34
C ASP A 243 5.16 98.60 -117.84
N ALA A 244 4.09 97.90 -118.22
CA ALA A 244 3.63 97.78 -119.62
C ALA A 244 2.61 98.86 -120.05
N GLU A 245 1.99 99.59 -119.11
CA GLU A 245 1.01 100.65 -119.42
C GLU A 245 1.63 102.06 -119.52
N ASP A 246 2.88 102.26 -119.11
CA ASP A 246 3.56 103.57 -119.18
C ASP A 246 4.14 103.90 -120.58
N ASP A 247 4.27 102.91 -121.49
CA ASP A 247 4.84 103.12 -122.84
C ASP A 247 3.78 103.26 -123.98
N ALA A 248 2.47 103.10 -123.72
CA ALA A 248 1.45 103.01 -124.79
C ALA A 248 0.47 104.21 -124.90
N ALA A 249 0.53 105.22 -124.02
CA ALA A 249 -0.46 106.30 -123.95
C ALA A 249 -0.07 107.63 -124.63
N ALA A 250 0.87 107.61 -125.59
CA ALA A 250 1.21 108.77 -126.40
C ALA A 250 1.24 108.41 -127.91
N VAL A 251 0.20 108.80 -128.68
CA VAL A 251 0.22 109.28 -130.09
C VAL A 251 -1.17 109.12 -130.79
N GLN A 252 -1.85 110.27 -131.02
CA GLN A 252 -2.82 110.65 -132.10
C GLN A 252 -4.25 110.04 -132.17
N ALA A 253 -5.35 110.71 -132.55
CA ALA A 253 -5.75 112.12 -132.82
C ALA A 253 -7.28 112.20 -133.14
N SER A 254 -7.96 113.30 -132.76
CA SER A 254 -8.94 114.16 -133.48
C SER A 254 -9.65 113.64 -134.77
N VAL A 255 -10.96 113.79 -135.09
CA VAL A 255 -11.87 114.99 -135.27
C VAL A 255 -12.98 114.62 -136.34
N PRO A 256 -14.10 115.34 -136.64
CA PRO A 256 -15.21 116.00 -135.89
C PRO A 256 -16.64 115.63 -136.46
N GLU A 257 -17.74 116.33 -136.04
CA GLU A 257 -18.70 117.13 -136.87
C GLU A 257 -20.03 117.47 -136.10
N VAL A 258 -20.70 118.56 -136.51
CA VAL A 258 -21.78 119.39 -135.89
C VAL A 258 -23.16 119.00 -136.54
N ASP A 259 -24.38 119.09 -135.97
CA ASP A 259 -25.18 120.27 -135.57
C ASP A 259 -26.58 119.94 -134.96
N GLU A 260 -27.15 120.99 -134.31
CA GLU A 260 -28.45 121.38 -133.71
C GLU A 260 -29.83 120.79 -134.15
N PRO A 261 -30.98 121.11 -133.48
CA PRO A 261 -31.31 122.24 -132.57
C PRO A 261 -31.75 121.91 -131.12
#